data_AF-A0A2V8P1I5-F1
#
_entry.id   AF-A0A2V8P1I5-F1
#
_cell.length_a   1.000
_cell.length_b   1.000
_cell.length_c   1.000
_cell.angle_alpha   90.00
_cell.angle_beta   90.00
_cell.angle_gamma   90.00
#
_symmetry.space_group_name_H-M   'P 1'
#
loop_
_entity.id
_entity.type
_entity.pdbx_description
1 polymer ?
#
loop_
_entity_poly.entity_id
_entity_poly.type
_entity_poly.pdbx_seq_one_letter_code
_entity_poly.pdbx_strand_id
1 'polypeptide(L)'
;MAARTLFITSVALAWVFLACSPLVWAQHVDQTTAPRPVAIPLHVTESPIIDGVLDERAWQQVMPLTGFIQADPLEGQPASEETEVRIVYDDNAIFVGVICHDHDPSQIVTIETRRDSGLNEMDSFQMIFDTYHDRQNGFVFGTNAAGIEYDGQVSNEGNISESWDGSWEVKTHINPTSWTAEFRIPLRTLRYGTPPQVWGANFMRNFQRNREKSYWSPLARIYDLGRLSSAGELRGLQLQAPRNFKAFPYGISSANRNFAPGAKTDLKADWGVDAKFGVTTSLNLDMTYRTDFAQVEVDTQQINLTRFNLRFPEKRPFFLENSGLFTVGKGTDLDLFFTRRIGLDDEGNLVPIKGGARLSGKTSGFNVGMLNMQTEDVGSQPGNNFTALRASRELPSRSGLGAIFVNRTATGSQAGPDNWNRTLGLDGRVGVGERTTLSGFAARTQTPGLSGRQYAYNVDSEYDDGKTRLGFEYGQTGEDFNPEVGFLERTGGYRRWMARVSETMRQERIRKWGFREFNPHVTYTRYDYLDGGGLHDAELHADNHW
;
A
#
# COMPACT_ATOMS: atom_id res chain seq x y z
N MET A 1 69.45 -22.46 -10.74
CA MET A 1 68.48 -23.56 -10.85
C MET A 1 68.83 -24.61 -9.81
N ALA A 2 67.81 -25.20 -9.18
CA ALA A 2 67.84 -26.22 -8.12
C ALA A 2 67.91 -25.71 -6.67
N ALA A 3 66.80 -25.99 -5.98
CA ALA A 3 66.48 -25.73 -4.58
C ALA A 3 66.93 -26.88 -3.66
N ARG A 4 66.99 -26.64 -2.34
CA ARG A 4 66.36 -27.46 -1.28
C ARG A 4 66.65 -26.94 0.13
N THR A 5 65.58 -26.48 0.77
CA THR A 5 65.07 -26.80 2.12
C THR A 5 66.05 -27.06 3.27
N LEU A 6 65.97 -26.23 4.32
CA LEU A 6 66.34 -26.60 5.69
C LEU A 6 65.79 -25.56 6.69
N PHE A 7 64.89 -25.96 7.58
CA PHE A 7 65.06 -25.90 9.05
C PHE A 7 63.73 -26.09 9.79
N ILE A 8 63.70 -27.12 10.62
CA ILE A 8 62.71 -27.41 11.66
C ILE A 8 63.46 -27.42 13.00
N THR A 9 62.77 -27.01 14.06
CA THR A 9 63.08 -27.07 15.52
C THR A 9 64.06 -25.99 16.03
N SER A 10 63.85 -25.23 17.12
CA SER A 10 62.98 -25.36 18.32
C SER A 10 62.82 -23.97 18.98
N VAL A 11 61.79 -23.75 19.82
CA VAL A 11 61.87 -23.26 21.23
C VAL A 11 60.48 -22.88 21.77
N ALA A 12 60.06 -23.68 22.77
CA ALA A 12 59.34 -23.37 24.01
C ALA A 12 58.09 -22.46 24.04
N LEU A 13 56.94 -23.11 24.24
CA LEU A 13 56.18 -23.10 25.50
C LEU A 13 56.28 -21.83 26.38
N ALA A 14 55.39 -20.86 26.17
CA ALA A 14 54.92 -19.95 27.21
C ALA A 14 53.56 -19.36 26.78
N TRP A 15 52.61 -19.30 27.71
CA TRP A 15 51.24 -18.74 27.59
C TRP A 15 50.15 -19.67 27.05
N VAL A 16 50.07 -20.85 27.67
CA VAL A 16 48.78 -21.41 28.07
C VAL A 16 48.28 -20.57 29.24
N PHE A 17 47.47 -19.54 28.97
CA PHE A 17 46.50 -18.89 29.88
C PHE A 17 46.00 -17.60 29.20
N LEU A 18 45.19 -17.76 28.16
CA LEU A 18 44.24 -16.74 27.73
C LEU A 18 42.90 -17.44 27.63
N ALA A 19 42.10 -17.15 28.66
CA ALA A 19 40.75 -17.57 28.91
C ALA A 19 39.99 -18.07 27.68
N CYS A 20 39.62 -19.35 27.71
CA CYS A 20 38.33 -19.77 27.17
C CYS A 20 37.24 -19.01 27.93
N SER A 21 36.97 -17.77 27.52
CA SER A 21 35.62 -17.25 27.62
C SER A 21 34.80 -18.13 26.68
N PRO A 22 33.78 -18.87 27.14
CA PRO A 22 32.74 -19.26 26.21
C PRO A 22 32.14 -17.94 25.74
N LEU A 23 32.58 -17.46 24.57
CA LEU A 23 31.70 -16.65 23.75
C LEU A 23 30.46 -17.53 23.62
N VAL A 24 29.42 -17.20 24.36
CA VAL A 24 28.08 -17.62 24.01
C VAL A 24 27.88 -16.95 22.66
N TRP A 25 28.22 -17.68 21.59
CA TRP A 25 27.72 -17.36 20.27
C TRP A 25 26.22 -17.54 20.43
N ALA A 26 25.51 -16.44 20.68
CA ALA A 26 24.06 -16.41 20.45
C ALA A 26 23.87 -17.03 19.07
N GLN A 27 23.04 -18.08 19.00
CA GLN A 27 22.83 -18.81 17.76
C GLN A 27 22.34 -17.80 16.73
N HIS A 28 23.19 -17.50 15.74
CA HIS A 28 22.83 -16.63 14.63
C HIS A 28 21.64 -17.27 13.91
N VAL A 29 20.52 -16.56 13.89
CA VAL A 29 19.28 -17.05 13.28
C VAL A 29 19.34 -16.75 11.78
N ASP A 30 19.30 -17.80 10.95
CA ASP A 30 19.03 -17.64 9.53
C ASP A 30 17.54 -17.31 9.34
N GLN A 31 17.27 -16.06 9.00
CA GLN A 31 15.93 -15.48 8.94
C GLN A 31 15.10 -16.01 7.76
N THR A 32 15.77 -16.61 6.76
CA THR A 32 15.10 -17.23 5.61
C THR A 32 14.56 -18.61 5.94
N THR A 33 15.20 -19.33 6.86
CA THR A 33 14.85 -20.71 7.23
C THR A 33 14.25 -20.84 8.64
N ALA A 34 14.28 -19.79 9.45
CA ALA A 34 13.71 -19.79 10.79
C ALA A 34 12.21 -20.14 10.79
N PRO A 35 11.74 -20.99 11.73
CA PRO A 35 10.32 -21.29 11.87
C PRO A 35 9.54 -20.01 12.22
N ARG A 36 8.38 -19.84 11.58
CA ARG A 36 7.52 -18.68 11.83
C ARG A 36 6.83 -18.81 13.19
N PRO A 37 6.92 -17.78 14.06
CA PRO A 37 6.35 -17.87 15.40
C PRO A 37 4.82 -17.82 15.35
N VAL A 38 4.18 -18.39 16.37
CA VAL A 38 2.72 -18.44 16.51
C VAL A 38 2.33 -17.80 17.83
N ALA A 39 1.33 -16.93 17.80
CA ALA A 39 0.72 -16.32 18.96
C ALA A 39 -0.76 -16.69 19.06
N ILE A 40 -1.27 -16.77 20.28
CA ILE A 40 -2.69 -17.00 20.57
C ILE A 40 -3.19 -15.79 21.36
N PRO A 41 -3.86 -14.82 20.71
CA PRO A 41 -4.45 -13.70 21.41
C PRO A 41 -5.49 -14.15 22.44
N LEU A 42 -5.59 -13.42 23.55
CA LEU A 42 -6.57 -13.69 24.60
C LEU A 42 -7.86 -12.92 24.33
N HIS A 43 -9.01 -13.62 24.30
CA HIS A 43 -10.32 -12.96 24.31
C HIS A 43 -10.61 -12.41 25.71
N VAL A 44 -11.05 -11.16 25.79
CA VAL A 44 -11.36 -10.47 27.05
C VAL A 44 -12.79 -9.95 27.04
N THR A 45 -13.41 -9.91 28.21
CA THR A 45 -14.76 -9.37 28.41
C THR A 45 -14.75 -7.92 28.88
N GLU A 46 -13.67 -7.50 29.53
CA GLU A 46 -13.39 -6.12 29.93
C GLU A 46 -12.24 -5.60 29.06
N SER A 47 -12.54 -4.59 28.24
CA SER A 47 -11.55 -3.98 27.35
C SER A 47 -10.51 -3.20 28.16
N PRO A 48 -9.21 -3.26 27.79
CA PRO A 48 -8.20 -2.37 28.37
C PRO A 48 -8.54 -0.89 28.16
N ILE A 49 -8.11 -0.05 29.10
CA ILE A 49 -8.23 1.41 28.99
C ILE A 49 -6.98 1.89 28.25
N ILE A 50 -7.16 2.66 27.18
CA ILE A 50 -6.01 3.12 26.39
C ILE A 50 -5.47 4.39 27.04
N ASP A 51 -4.45 4.25 27.89
CA ASP A 51 -3.77 5.36 28.54
C ASP A 51 -2.23 5.31 28.39
N GLY A 52 -1.72 4.21 27.82
CA GLY A 52 -0.31 3.96 27.58
C GLY A 52 0.36 3.14 28.67
N VAL A 53 -0.35 2.75 29.73
CA VAL A 53 0.16 2.03 30.89
C VAL A 53 -0.42 0.61 30.92
N LEU A 54 0.43 -0.41 30.68
CA LEU A 54 -0.03 -1.81 30.62
C LEU A 54 -0.19 -2.44 32.02
N ASP A 55 -1.04 -1.87 32.88
CA ASP A 55 -1.22 -2.35 34.26
C ASP A 55 -2.46 -3.24 34.46
N GLU A 56 -3.38 -3.27 33.50
CA GLU A 56 -4.62 -4.03 33.63
C GLU A 56 -4.40 -5.54 33.64
N ARG A 57 -5.36 -6.23 34.27
CA ARG A 57 -5.35 -7.68 34.41
C ARG A 57 -5.25 -8.40 33.06
N ALA A 58 -5.90 -7.86 32.01
CA ALA A 58 -5.86 -8.41 30.66
C ALA A 58 -4.42 -8.56 30.15
N TRP A 59 -3.58 -7.53 30.35
CA TRP A 59 -2.18 -7.54 29.93
C TRP A 59 -1.33 -8.51 30.73
N GLN A 60 -1.65 -8.75 32.00
CA GLN A 60 -0.89 -9.67 32.85
C GLN A 60 -1.19 -11.14 32.58
N GLN A 61 -2.36 -11.45 32.01
CA GLN A 61 -2.80 -12.84 31.76
C GLN A 61 -2.36 -13.39 30.40
N VAL A 62 -2.15 -12.52 29.40
CA VAL A 62 -1.72 -12.93 28.07
C VAL A 62 -0.21 -13.18 28.04
N MET A 63 0.21 -14.21 27.29
CA MET A 63 1.62 -14.50 27.10
C MET A 63 2.31 -13.40 26.28
N PRO A 64 3.41 -12.81 26.74
CA PRO A 64 4.15 -11.82 25.96
C PRO A 64 4.89 -12.48 24.81
N LEU A 65 4.91 -11.79 23.68
CA LEU A 65 5.71 -12.11 22.51
C LEU A 65 7.06 -11.40 22.66
N THR A 66 8.14 -12.18 22.72
CA THR A 66 9.51 -11.69 22.95
C THR A 66 10.47 -12.30 21.93
N GLY A 67 11.78 -12.08 22.11
CA GLY A 67 12.81 -12.73 21.29
C GLY A 67 13.02 -12.09 19.92
N PHE A 68 12.87 -10.77 19.83
CA PHE A 68 13.07 -10.02 18.60
C PHE A 68 14.50 -10.22 18.05
N ILE A 69 14.60 -10.40 16.73
CA ILE A 69 15.85 -10.65 16.01
C ILE A 69 16.18 -9.46 15.11
N GLN A 70 17.42 -8.99 15.15
CA GLN A 70 17.92 -7.88 14.34
C GLN A 70 17.97 -8.24 12.86
N ALA A 71 17.45 -7.37 12.00
CA ALA A 71 17.83 -7.29 10.59
C ALA A 71 18.99 -6.31 10.40
N ASP A 72 18.97 -5.19 11.13
CA ASP A 72 20.01 -4.16 11.16
C ASP A 72 20.45 -3.89 12.60
N PRO A 73 21.72 -3.56 12.86
CA PRO A 73 22.86 -3.56 11.94
C PRO A 73 23.55 -4.93 11.81
N LEU A 74 23.25 -5.87 12.71
CA LEU A 74 23.84 -7.21 12.79
C LEU A 74 22.76 -8.26 12.55
N GLU A 75 22.55 -8.61 11.28
CA GLU A 75 21.51 -9.55 10.85
C GLU A 75 21.58 -10.88 11.63
N GLY A 76 20.43 -11.40 12.05
CA GLY A 76 20.30 -12.68 12.77
C GLY A 76 20.73 -12.67 14.23
N GLN A 77 21.20 -11.54 14.79
CA GLN A 77 21.50 -11.41 16.22
C GLN A 77 20.25 -11.07 17.04
N PRO A 78 20.21 -11.39 18.35
CA PRO A 78 19.16 -10.89 19.24
C PRO A 78 19.12 -9.36 19.28
N ALA A 79 17.93 -8.77 19.46
CA ALA A 79 17.78 -7.34 19.69
C ALA A 79 18.64 -6.85 20.87
N SER A 80 19.23 -5.66 20.77
CA SER A 80 20.08 -5.12 21.85
C SER A 80 19.28 -4.71 23.08
N GLU A 81 18.02 -4.35 22.87
CA GLU A 81 17.05 -4.01 23.92
C GLU A 81 15.82 -4.90 23.81
N GLU A 82 15.33 -5.39 24.93
CA GLU A 82 14.18 -6.29 24.95
C GLU A 82 12.91 -5.55 24.53
N THR A 83 12.05 -6.26 23.80
CA THR A 83 10.73 -5.76 23.38
C THR A 83 9.70 -6.84 23.64
N GLU A 84 8.62 -6.46 24.32
CA GLU A 84 7.48 -7.32 24.58
C GLU A 84 6.25 -6.81 23.81
N VAL A 85 5.53 -7.73 23.19
CA VAL A 85 4.23 -7.44 22.57
C VAL A 85 3.17 -8.34 23.19
N ARG A 86 2.03 -7.78 23.55
CA ARG A 86 0.88 -8.49 24.14
C ARG A 86 -0.35 -8.19 23.30
N ILE A 87 -1.16 -9.21 23.04
CA ILE A 87 -2.32 -9.09 22.14
C ILE A 87 -3.55 -9.66 22.80
N VAL A 88 -4.54 -8.81 23.03
CA VAL A 88 -5.87 -9.20 23.52
C VAL A 88 -6.93 -8.70 22.54
N TYR A 89 -8.12 -9.27 22.58
CA TYR A 89 -9.21 -8.83 21.72
C TYR A 89 -10.57 -9.01 22.39
N ASP A 90 -11.53 -8.20 21.99
CA ASP A 90 -12.93 -8.37 22.34
C ASP A 90 -13.78 -8.42 21.05
N ASP A 91 -15.10 -8.34 21.20
CA ASP A 91 -16.04 -8.42 20.07
C ASP A 91 -16.01 -7.17 19.15
N ASN A 92 -15.34 -6.09 19.57
CA ASN A 92 -15.34 -4.78 18.92
C ASN A 92 -13.96 -4.35 18.41
N ALA A 93 -12.88 -4.76 19.05
CA ALA A 93 -11.52 -4.32 18.76
C ALA A 93 -10.47 -5.39 19.06
N ILE A 94 -9.34 -5.28 18.35
CA ILE A 94 -8.07 -5.91 18.74
C ILE A 94 -7.20 -4.86 19.43
N PHE A 95 -6.53 -5.28 20.50
CA PHE A 95 -5.68 -4.43 21.32
C PHE A 95 -4.26 -4.98 21.29
N VAL A 96 -3.29 -4.07 21.16
CA VAL A 96 -1.87 -4.42 21.16
C VAL A 96 -1.17 -3.57 22.21
N GLY A 97 -0.61 -4.22 23.21
CA GLY A 97 0.24 -3.61 24.23
C GLY A 97 1.70 -3.86 23.88
N VAL A 98 2.54 -2.82 23.95
CA VAL A 98 3.96 -2.89 23.62
C VAL A 98 4.78 -2.34 24.77
N ILE A 99 5.85 -3.04 25.13
CA ILE A 99 6.85 -2.58 26.09
C ILE A 99 8.20 -2.60 25.38
N CYS A 100 8.76 -1.42 25.13
CA CYS A 100 10.08 -1.24 24.58
C CYS A 100 11.04 -0.91 25.72
N HIS A 101 11.74 -1.91 26.26
CA HIS A 101 12.74 -1.69 27.30
C HIS A 101 13.88 -0.84 26.76
N ASP A 102 14.41 0.05 27.58
CA ASP A 102 15.54 0.90 27.24
C ASP A 102 16.34 1.20 28.51
N HIS A 103 17.64 0.88 28.52
CA HIS A 103 18.49 1.13 29.68
C HIS A 103 18.73 2.63 29.98
N ASP A 104 18.48 3.52 29.03
CA ASP A 104 18.54 4.97 29.19
C ASP A 104 17.42 5.68 28.41
N PRO A 105 16.17 5.70 28.94
CA PRO A 105 15.04 6.33 28.27
C PRO A 105 15.19 7.84 28.05
N SER A 106 16.14 8.51 28.72
CA SER A 106 16.41 9.94 28.51
C SER A 106 16.99 10.25 27.13
N GLN A 107 17.50 9.22 26.44
CA GLN A 107 18.09 9.32 25.09
C GLN A 107 17.16 8.81 23.99
N ILE A 108 15.87 8.58 24.29
CA ILE A 108 14.89 8.18 23.29
C ILE A 108 14.78 9.29 22.23
N VAL A 109 14.91 8.89 20.96
CA VAL A 109 14.95 9.82 19.84
C VAL A 109 13.54 10.00 19.27
N THR A 110 12.92 11.14 19.53
CA THR A 110 11.64 11.56 18.91
C THR A 110 11.86 12.87 18.15
N ILE A 111 12.10 12.79 16.83
CA ILE A 111 12.40 13.98 16.00
C ILE A 111 11.10 14.65 15.51
N GLU A 112 10.08 13.85 15.17
CA GLU A 112 8.81 14.34 14.64
C GLU A 112 7.62 13.81 15.45
N THR A 113 6.66 14.68 15.71
CA THR A 113 5.45 14.42 16.50
C THR A 113 4.16 14.56 15.69
N ARG A 114 4.27 14.73 14.36
CA ARG A 114 3.13 14.85 13.46
C ARG A 114 2.64 13.45 13.06
N ARG A 115 1.33 13.30 12.90
CA ARG A 115 0.70 12.15 12.27
C ARG A 115 1.28 11.92 10.86
N ASP A 116 1.43 10.67 10.47
CA ASP A 116 1.96 10.21 9.18
C ASP A 116 3.43 10.60 8.91
N SER A 117 4.17 10.98 9.94
CA SER A 117 5.63 11.17 9.85
C SER A 117 6.36 9.83 9.70
N GLY A 118 7.42 9.80 8.89
CA GLY A 118 8.21 8.61 8.64
C GLY A 118 8.85 8.07 9.93
N LEU A 119 8.53 6.82 10.29
CA LEU A 119 8.96 6.20 11.55
C LEU A 119 10.42 5.69 11.57
N ASN A 120 11.16 5.84 10.46
CA ASN A 120 12.49 5.26 10.28
C ASN A 120 13.63 6.01 10.98
N GLU A 121 13.43 7.29 11.32
CA GLU A 121 14.49 8.14 11.90
C GLU A 121 14.30 8.44 13.40
N MET A 122 13.43 7.68 14.05
CA MET A 122 13.05 7.85 15.45
C MET A 122 12.80 6.50 16.12
N ASP A 123 12.83 6.46 17.44
CA ASP A 123 12.42 5.26 18.19
C ASP A 123 10.95 4.99 17.93
N SER A 124 10.67 3.86 17.29
CA SER A 124 9.32 3.52 16.83
C SER A 124 9.01 2.05 16.91
N PHE A 125 7.72 1.76 16.92
CA PHE A 125 7.17 0.43 16.83
C PHE A 125 6.19 0.38 15.67
N GLN A 126 6.28 -0.67 14.86
CA GLN A 126 5.39 -0.92 13.74
C GLN A 126 4.89 -2.35 13.80
N MET A 127 3.65 -2.56 13.36
CA MET A 127 3.03 -3.86 13.25
C MET A 127 2.32 -4.00 11.92
N ILE A 128 2.23 -5.23 11.45
CA ILE A 128 1.47 -5.58 10.25
C ILE A 128 0.50 -6.70 10.55
N PHE A 129 -0.71 -6.61 10.01
CA PHE A 129 -1.72 -7.66 10.05
C PHE A 129 -2.18 -8.05 8.65
N ASP A 130 -1.89 -9.29 8.23
CA ASP A 130 -2.57 -9.94 7.11
C ASP A 130 -3.82 -10.63 7.62
N THR A 131 -4.93 -9.90 7.56
CA THR A 131 -6.22 -10.28 8.10
C THR A 131 -6.99 -11.29 7.23
N TYR A 132 -6.48 -11.58 6.03
CA TYR A 132 -7.02 -12.59 5.10
C TYR A 132 -6.20 -13.87 5.06
N HIS A 133 -4.99 -13.84 5.63
CA HIS A 133 -3.96 -14.87 5.51
C HIS A 133 -3.65 -15.24 4.06
N ASP A 134 -3.67 -14.25 3.16
CA ASP A 134 -3.33 -14.44 1.75
C ASP A 134 -1.84 -14.21 1.44
N ARG A 135 -1.08 -13.79 2.46
CA ARG A 135 0.37 -13.54 2.46
C ARG A 135 0.80 -12.42 1.52
N GLN A 136 -0.14 -11.59 1.07
CA GLN A 136 0.11 -10.54 0.08
C GLN A 136 -0.48 -9.19 0.48
N ASN A 137 -1.62 -9.18 1.17
CA ASN A 137 -2.31 -7.96 1.58
C ASN A 137 -2.40 -7.85 3.11
N GLY A 138 -2.24 -6.64 3.63
CA GLY A 138 -2.31 -6.41 5.07
C GLY A 138 -2.46 -4.94 5.44
N PHE A 139 -2.59 -4.68 6.74
CA PHE A 139 -2.66 -3.34 7.31
C PHE A 139 -1.44 -3.09 8.17
N VAL A 140 -0.83 -1.91 8.03
CA VAL A 140 0.28 -1.45 8.87
C VAL A 140 -0.25 -0.46 9.88
N PHE A 141 0.23 -0.57 11.10
CA PHE A 141 0.00 0.41 12.17
C PHE A 141 1.32 0.65 12.88
N GLY A 142 1.59 1.88 13.29
CA GLY A 142 2.82 2.21 13.97
C GLY A 142 2.70 3.45 14.84
N THR A 143 3.64 3.57 15.77
CA THR A 143 3.77 4.73 16.65
C THR A 143 5.22 4.95 17.06
N ASN A 144 5.49 6.05 17.73
CA ASN A 144 6.75 6.34 18.40
C ASN A 144 6.51 6.62 19.89
N ALA A 145 7.56 6.87 20.67
CA ALA A 145 7.39 7.18 22.10
C ALA A 145 6.54 8.43 22.38
N ALA A 146 6.35 9.32 21.40
CA ALA A 146 5.49 10.51 21.49
C ALA A 146 4.02 10.24 21.09
N GLY A 147 3.67 9.01 20.71
CA GLY A 147 2.28 8.62 20.42
C GLY A 147 1.76 9.10 19.07
N ILE A 148 2.62 9.23 18.06
CA ILE A 148 2.14 9.55 16.71
C ILE A 148 1.38 8.36 16.11
N GLU A 149 0.39 8.66 15.27
CA GLU A 149 -0.30 7.66 14.46
C GLU A 149 0.39 7.53 13.11
N TYR A 150 0.68 6.29 12.71
CA TYR A 150 1.12 5.90 11.38
C TYR A 150 0.29 4.70 10.93
N ASP A 151 -0.36 4.80 9.78
CA ASP A 151 -1.08 3.68 9.20
C ASP A 151 -0.90 3.59 7.68
N GLY A 152 -1.29 2.43 7.15
CA GLY A 152 -1.21 2.18 5.73
C GLY A 152 -1.70 0.79 5.36
N GLN A 153 -1.77 0.54 4.06
CA GLN A 153 -2.18 -0.75 3.51
C GLN A 153 -1.05 -1.35 2.69
N VAL A 154 -0.73 -2.62 2.94
CA VAL A 154 0.20 -3.40 2.12
C VAL A 154 -0.59 -4.14 1.04
N SER A 155 -0.09 -4.09 -0.18
CA SER A 155 -0.54 -4.89 -1.31
C SER A 155 0.65 -5.58 -1.98
N ASN A 156 0.39 -6.71 -2.63
CA ASN A 156 1.38 -7.45 -3.42
C ASN A 156 2.73 -7.69 -2.70
N GLU A 157 2.69 -7.87 -1.38
CA GLU A 157 3.83 -8.21 -0.53
C GLU A 157 5.00 -7.20 -0.64
N GLY A 158 4.81 -6.00 -0.07
CA GLY A 158 5.85 -4.96 0.05
C GLY A 158 5.44 -3.58 -0.51
N ASN A 159 4.32 -3.47 -1.23
CA ASN A 159 3.82 -2.17 -1.67
C ASN A 159 2.92 -1.57 -0.59
N ILE A 160 3.50 -0.70 0.25
CA ILE A 160 2.80 0.02 1.31
C ILE A 160 2.24 1.33 0.74
N SER A 161 0.93 1.52 0.86
CA SER A 161 0.25 2.77 0.58
C SER A 161 -0.15 3.47 1.87
N GLU A 162 0.43 4.65 2.10
CA GLU A 162 0.09 5.56 3.22
C GLU A 162 -1.20 6.37 2.94
N SER A 163 -1.90 6.09 1.84
CA SER A 163 -3.17 6.76 1.50
C SER A 163 -4.39 6.19 2.25
N TRP A 164 -4.21 5.03 2.89
CA TRP A 164 -5.25 4.41 3.69
C TRP A 164 -5.21 5.00 5.10
N ASP A 165 -6.30 5.65 5.51
CA ASP A 165 -6.45 6.24 6.84
C ASP A 165 -7.50 5.47 7.65
N GLY A 166 -7.07 4.82 8.72
CA GLY A 166 -7.90 4.03 9.60
C GLY A 166 -8.38 4.81 10.82
N SER A 167 -9.59 4.52 11.30
CA SER A 167 -10.01 4.97 12.65
C SER A 167 -9.51 3.98 13.70
N TRP A 168 -8.48 4.36 14.44
CA TRP A 168 -7.89 3.63 15.57
C TRP A 168 -7.34 4.63 16.59
N GLU A 169 -6.84 4.14 17.74
CA GLU A 169 -6.29 4.97 18.80
C GLU A 169 -4.98 4.38 19.32
N VAL A 170 -4.03 5.24 19.70
CA VAL A 170 -2.83 4.87 20.44
C VAL A 170 -2.51 5.86 21.55
N LYS A 171 -2.03 5.34 22.69
CA LYS A 171 -1.43 6.12 23.78
C LYS A 171 -0.09 5.53 24.15
N THR A 172 0.83 6.40 24.57
CA THR A 172 2.18 6.02 24.97
C THR A 172 2.52 6.60 26.33
N HIS A 173 3.43 5.91 27.02
CA HIS A 173 3.93 6.36 28.30
C HIS A 173 5.44 6.08 28.40
N ILE A 174 6.22 7.02 28.90
CA ILE A 174 7.66 6.85 29.11
C ILE A 174 7.91 6.63 30.60
N ASN A 175 8.55 5.51 30.92
CA ASN A 175 8.95 5.11 32.26
C ASN A 175 10.49 5.18 32.40
N PRO A 176 11.03 5.10 33.63
CA PRO A 176 12.49 5.12 33.86
C PRO A 176 13.28 3.96 33.24
N THR A 177 12.63 2.91 32.74
CA THR A 177 13.26 1.70 32.18
C THR A 177 12.73 1.29 30.80
N SER A 178 11.73 1.99 30.28
CA SER A 178 11.03 1.62 29.04
C SER A 178 10.17 2.76 28.53
N TRP A 179 9.74 2.66 27.28
CA TRP A 179 8.51 3.32 26.86
C TRP A 179 7.49 2.27 26.42
N THR A 180 6.22 2.58 26.62
CA THR A 180 5.10 1.69 26.38
C THR A 180 4.12 2.30 25.39
N ALA A 181 3.39 1.44 24.69
CA ALA A 181 2.30 1.85 23.82
C ALA A 181 1.11 0.91 23.95
N GLU A 182 -0.09 1.48 23.88
CA GLU A 182 -1.34 0.74 23.82
C GLU A 182 -2.11 1.15 22.58
N PHE A 183 -2.40 0.18 21.73
CA PHE A 183 -3.17 0.36 20.51
C PHE A 183 -4.56 -0.22 20.69
N ARG A 184 -5.57 0.52 20.22
CA ARG A 184 -6.93 0.02 20.03
C ARG A 184 -7.32 0.13 18.58
N ILE A 185 -7.47 -1.02 17.92
CA ILE A 185 -7.87 -1.10 16.51
C ILE A 185 -9.28 -1.69 16.43
N PRO A 186 -10.31 -0.87 16.18
CA PRO A 186 -11.67 -1.35 15.98
C PRO A 186 -11.76 -2.35 14.82
N LEU A 187 -12.44 -3.48 15.02
CA LEU A 187 -12.63 -4.51 13.99
C LEU A 187 -13.40 -3.98 12.77
N ARG A 188 -14.24 -2.96 12.95
CA ARG A 188 -14.95 -2.27 11.84
C ARG A 188 -14.01 -1.51 10.89
N THR A 189 -12.84 -1.13 11.36
CA THR A 189 -11.80 -0.45 10.57
C THR A 189 -11.09 -1.44 9.67
N LEU A 190 -10.94 -2.68 10.13
CA LEU A 190 -10.33 -3.76 9.39
C LEU A 190 -11.34 -4.45 8.46
N ARG A 191 -10.83 -5.02 7.38
CA ARG A 191 -11.52 -6.06 6.61
C ARG A 191 -10.78 -7.37 6.87
N TYR A 192 -11.50 -8.47 7.06
CA TYR A 192 -10.88 -9.74 7.47
C TYR A 192 -11.65 -10.95 6.99
N GLY A 193 -10.96 -12.09 6.95
CA GLY A 193 -11.48 -13.37 6.48
C GLY A 193 -12.63 -13.94 7.32
N THR A 194 -13.29 -14.95 6.77
CA THR A 194 -14.35 -15.69 7.47
C THR A 194 -13.74 -16.66 8.50
N PRO A 195 -14.45 -16.97 9.61
CA PRO A 195 -13.99 -17.95 10.59
C PRO A 195 -13.78 -19.37 10.02
N PRO A 196 -12.83 -20.16 10.57
CA PRO A 196 -11.86 -19.79 11.61
C PRO A 196 -10.80 -18.83 11.06
N GLN A 197 -10.54 -17.74 11.79
CA GLN A 197 -9.57 -16.74 11.35
C GLN A 197 -8.17 -17.10 11.82
N VAL A 198 -7.24 -17.13 10.88
CA VAL A 198 -5.80 -17.05 11.12
C VAL A 198 -5.37 -15.74 10.50
N TRP A 199 -4.61 -14.92 11.23
CA TRP A 199 -4.03 -13.69 10.68
C TRP A 199 -2.51 -13.84 10.62
N GLY A 200 -1.89 -13.35 9.55
CA GLY A 200 -0.45 -13.12 9.54
C GLY A 200 -0.12 -11.90 10.40
N ALA A 201 0.91 -11.97 11.23
CA ALA A 201 1.37 -10.84 12.02
C ALA A 201 2.89 -10.75 12.12
N ASN A 202 3.41 -9.54 12.08
CA ASN A 202 4.79 -9.27 12.45
C ASN A 202 4.90 -7.91 13.15
N PHE A 203 5.94 -7.76 13.94
CA PHE A 203 6.20 -6.61 14.79
C PHE A 203 7.63 -6.18 14.57
N MET A 204 7.86 -4.88 14.41
CA MET A 204 9.17 -4.28 14.23
C MET A 204 9.39 -3.20 15.28
N ARG A 205 10.54 -3.26 15.95
CA ARG A 205 11.08 -2.12 16.68
C ARG A 205 12.18 -1.47 15.86
N ASN A 206 12.06 -0.17 15.64
CA ASN A 206 13.16 0.68 15.21
C ASN A 206 13.77 1.30 16.47
N PHE A 207 14.99 0.90 16.80
CA PHE A 207 15.75 1.43 17.92
C PHE A 207 16.81 2.39 17.40
N GLN A 208 16.49 3.68 17.40
CA GLN A 208 17.19 4.68 16.62
C GLN A 208 18.56 5.03 17.19
N ARG A 209 18.74 4.96 18.52
CA ARG A 209 20.04 5.21 19.18
C ARG A 209 21.15 4.33 18.59
N ASN A 210 20.85 3.08 18.28
CA ASN A 210 21.77 2.15 17.61
C ASN A 210 21.54 2.04 16.10
N ARG A 211 20.48 2.70 15.58
CA ARG A 211 19.89 2.51 14.24
C ARG A 211 19.75 1.01 13.95
N GLU A 212 19.07 0.35 14.87
CA GLU A 212 18.78 -1.07 14.89
C GLU A 212 17.32 -1.30 14.48
N LYS A 213 17.09 -2.30 13.63
CA LYS A 213 15.75 -2.77 13.29
C LYS A 213 15.66 -4.23 13.69
N SER A 214 14.69 -4.56 14.53
CA SER A 214 14.48 -5.93 15.00
C SER A 214 13.02 -6.35 14.84
N TYR A 215 12.82 -7.64 14.60
CA TYR A 215 11.51 -8.21 14.26
C TYR A 215 11.16 -9.42 15.13
N TRP A 216 9.88 -9.58 15.45
CA TRP A 216 9.38 -10.76 16.16
C TRP A 216 9.43 -12.03 15.30
N SER A 217 8.85 -11.99 14.09
CA SER A 217 9.12 -12.99 13.05
C SER A 217 10.36 -12.55 12.28
N PRO A 218 11.48 -13.30 12.33
CA PRO A 218 12.75 -12.84 11.77
C PRO A 218 12.65 -12.56 10.27
N LEU A 219 13.14 -11.39 9.85
CA LEU A 219 13.15 -10.95 8.45
C LEU A 219 14.57 -10.64 8.00
N ALA A 220 14.95 -11.21 6.85
CA ALA A 220 16.18 -10.85 6.14
C ALA A 220 16.20 -9.35 5.85
N ARG A 221 17.36 -8.71 5.95
CA ARG A 221 17.53 -7.25 5.75
C ARG A 221 17.06 -6.76 4.38
N ILE A 222 17.03 -7.67 3.40
CA ILE A 222 16.56 -7.40 2.04
C ILE A 222 15.05 -7.17 1.98
N TYR A 223 14.33 -7.56 3.03
CA TYR A 223 12.89 -7.44 3.17
C TYR A 223 12.54 -6.40 4.25
N ASP A 224 11.34 -5.86 4.13
CA ASP A 224 10.72 -5.00 5.14
C ASP A 224 9.51 -5.69 5.78
N LEU A 225 8.86 -4.97 6.70
CA LEU A 225 7.68 -5.46 7.41
C LEU A 225 6.53 -5.85 6.45
N GLY A 226 6.49 -5.32 5.22
CA GLY A 226 5.52 -5.65 4.18
C GLY A 226 5.68 -7.05 3.57
N ARG A 227 6.74 -7.80 3.92
CA ARG A 227 6.96 -9.20 3.51
C ARG A 227 6.06 -10.17 4.29
N LEU A 228 4.77 -10.14 3.96
CA LEU A 228 3.72 -10.91 4.62
C LEU A 228 3.89 -12.43 4.53
N SER A 229 4.55 -12.97 3.49
CA SER A 229 4.85 -14.41 3.44
C SER A 229 5.78 -14.89 4.56
N SER A 230 6.53 -13.97 5.17
CA SER A 230 7.47 -14.22 6.27
C SER A 230 6.90 -13.79 7.64
N ALA A 231 5.63 -13.41 7.71
CA ALA A 231 4.98 -13.09 8.97
C ALA A 231 4.80 -14.34 9.87
N GLY A 232 4.72 -14.11 11.17
CA GLY A 232 4.20 -15.11 12.12
C GLY A 232 2.69 -15.24 11.99
N GLU A 233 2.07 -16.07 12.83
CA GLU A 233 0.61 -16.30 12.77
C GLU A 233 -0.07 -16.00 14.11
N LEU A 234 -1.19 -15.29 14.06
CA LEU A 234 -2.17 -15.20 15.14
C LEU A 234 -3.25 -16.26 14.91
N ARG A 235 -3.39 -17.17 15.87
CA ARG A 235 -4.38 -18.26 15.81
C ARG A 235 -5.38 -18.15 16.95
N GLY A 236 -6.55 -18.76 16.76
CA GLY A 236 -7.59 -18.81 17.80
C GLY A 236 -8.48 -17.56 17.87
N LEU A 237 -8.42 -16.69 16.86
CA LEU A 237 -9.31 -15.54 16.73
C LEU A 237 -10.75 -15.99 16.42
N GLN A 238 -11.70 -15.47 17.19
CA GLN A 238 -13.13 -15.73 17.05
C GLN A 238 -13.91 -14.43 16.81
N LEU A 239 -13.60 -13.73 15.73
CA LEU A 239 -14.16 -12.42 15.41
C LEU A 239 -15.48 -12.56 14.65
N GLN A 240 -16.48 -11.78 15.07
CA GLN A 240 -17.79 -11.72 14.43
C GLN A 240 -17.91 -10.51 13.52
N ALA A 241 -18.57 -10.70 12.38
CA ALA A 241 -18.78 -9.65 11.39
C ALA A 241 -19.61 -8.48 11.96
N PRO A 242 -19.09 -7.25 12.04
CA PRO A 242 -19.90 -6.11 12.45
C PRO A 242 -20.94 -5.80 11.36
N ARG A 243 -22.20 -5.59 11.76
CA ARG A 243 -23.26 -5.11 10.84
C ARG A 243 -23.02 -3.64 10.53
N ASN A 244 -22.58 -3.34 9.30
CA ASN A 244 -22.17 -2.00 8.91
C ASN A 244 -23.12 -1.39 7.85
N PHE A 245 -24.34 -1.01 8.26
CA PHE A 245 -25.21 -0.16 7.44
C PHE A 245 -25.07 1.32 7.86
N LYS A 246 -24.85 2.20 6.88
CA LYS A 246 -24.83 3.66 7.09
C LYS A 246 -25.60 4.33 5.95
N ALA A 247 -26.34 5.38 6.28
CA ALA A 247 -27.03 6.21 5.30
C ALA A 247 -26.76 7.69 5.60
N PHE A 248 -26.56 8.47 4.55
CA PHE A 248 -26.21 9.89 4.57
C PHE A 248 -27.21 10.64 3.69
N PRO A 249 -28.42 10.94 4.18
CA PRO A 249 -29.37 11.77 3.44
C PRO A 249 -28.94 13.24 3.49
N TYR A 250 -29.20 13.98 2.42
CA TYR A 250 -28.98 15.43 2.39
C TYR A 250 -30.09 16.13 1.61
N GLY A 251 -30.26 17.43 1.88
CA GLY A 251 -31.23 18.29 1.20
C GLY A 251 -30.73 19.73 1.17
N ILE A 252 -30.86 20.38 0.01
CA ILE A 252 -30.41 21.75 -0.22
C ILE A 252 -31.58 22.54 -0.79
N SER A 253 -31.75 23.78 -0.35
CA SER A 253 -32.74 24.71 -0.90
C SER A 253 -32.09 26.04 -1.21
N SER A 254 -32.41 26.64 -2.35
CA SER A 254 -31.98 27.98 -2.72
C SER A 254 -33.17 28.85 -3.13
N ALA A 255 -33.07 30.15 -2.83
CA ALA A 255 -34.05 31.15 -3.20
C ALA A 255 -33.35 32.32 -3.86
N ASN A 256 -33.49 32.45 -5.18
CA ASN A 256 -32.94 33.55 -5.94
C ASN A 256 -34.03 34.57 -6.22
N ARG A 257 -33.90 35.75 -5.61
CA ARG A 257 -34.84 36.85 -5.80
C ARG A 257 -34.30 37.84 -6.82
N ASN A 258 -35.02 37.99 -7.93
CA ASN A 258 -34.82 39.09 -8.85
C ASN A 258 -35.67 40.29 -8.38
N PHE A 259 -35.06 41.46 -8.25
CA PHE A 259 -35.71 42.69 -7.78
C PHE A 259 -36.36 43.53 -8.90
N ALA A 260 -36.37 43.04 -10.14
CA ALA A 260 -37.12 43.66 -11.22
C ALA A 260 -38.64 43.63 -10.95
N PRO A 261 -39.41 44.68 -11.31
CA PRO A 261 -40.86 44.72 -11.10
C PRO A 261 -41.56 43.53 -11.77
N GLY A 262 -42.34 42.77 -10.99
CA GLY A 262 -43.07 41.58 -11.47
C GLY A 262 -42.24 40.29 -11.55
N ALA A 263 -40.95 40.32 -11.23
CA ALA A 263 -40.14 39.12 -11.18
C ALA A 263 -40.51 38.22 -9.99
N LYS A 264 -40.58 36.92 -10.23
CA LYS A 264 -40.87 35.91 -9.21
C LYS A 264 -39.56 35.48 -8.53
N THR A 265 -39.63 35.14 -7.25
CA THR A 265 -38.54 34.43 -6.57
C THR A 265 -38.44 33.03 -7.16
N ASP A 266 -37.26 32.67 -7.65
CA ASP A 266 -36.94 31.31 -8.08
C ASP A 266 -36.54 30.50 -6.85
N LEU A 267 -37.34 29.49 -6.50
CA LEU A 267 -37.12 28.65 -5.34
C LEU A 267 -36.80 27.24 -5.83
N LYS A 268 -35.59 26.77 -5.55
CA LYS A 268 -35.12 25.42 -5.91
C LYS A 268 -34.91 24.62 -4.65
N ALA A 269 -35.30 23.35 -4.69
CA ALA A 269 -35.01 22.37 -3.65
C ALA A 269 -34.51 21.10 -4.31
N ASP A 270 -33.47 20.51 -3.72
CA ASP A 270 -32.91 19.24 -4.15
C ASP A 270 -32.59 18.37 -2.94
N TRP A 271 -32.46 17.07 -3.18
CA TRP A 271 -32.19 16.08 -2.16
C TRP A 271 -31.46 14.89 -2.75
N GLY A 272 -30.74 14.18 -1.88
CA GLY A 272 -30.09 12.94 -2.25
C GLY A 272 -29.77 12.08 -1.05
N VAL A 273 -29.22 10.90 -1.34
CA VAL A 273 -28.86 9.93 -0.32
C VAL A 273 -27.69 9.07 -0.79
N ASP A 274 -26.72 8.93 0.10
CA ASP A 274 -25.66 7.94 -0.03
C ASP A 274 -25.86 6.85 1.02
N ALA A 275 -25.62 5.59 0.66
CA ALA A 275 -25.74 4.46 1.57
C ALA A 275 -24.55 3.52 1.42
N LYS A 276 -24.13 2.94 2.54
CA LYS A 276 -23.07 1.93 2.60
C LYS A 276 -23.58 0.70 3.34
N PHE A 277 -23.34 -0.46 2.78
CA PHE A 277 -23.78 -1.74 3.33
C PHE A 277 -22.67 -2.80 3.21
N GLY A 278 -22.17 -3.28 4.34
CA GLY A 278 -21.28 -4.45 4.38
C GLY A 278 -22.03 -5.74 4.09
N VAL A 279 -21.92 -6.26 2.87
CA VAL A 279 -22.53 -7.52 2.43
C VAL A 279 -21.89 -8.70 3.17
N THR A 280 -20.57 -8.67 3.35
CA THR A 280 -19.79 -9.57 4.20
C THR A 280 -18.68 -8.76 4.91
N THR A 281 -17.85 -9.40 5.75
CA THR A 281 -16.67 -8.74 6.36
C THR A 281 -15.65 -8.24 5.35
N SER A 282 -15.72 -8.74 4.12
CA SER A 282 -14.76 -8.46 3.05
C SER A 282 -15.40 -7.91 1.79
N LEU A 283 -16.72 -7.65 1.76
CA LEU A 283 -17.43 -7.19 0.57
C LEU A 283 -18.42 -6.06 0.93
N ASN A 284 -18.25 -4.90 0.30
CA ASN A 284 -19.02 -3.70 0.57
C ASN A 284 -19.81 -3.25 -0.66
N LEU A 285 -21.05 -2.84 -0.42
CA LEU A 285 -21.94 -2.19 -1.38
C LEU A 285 -22.13 -0.73 -1.00
N ASP A 286 -21.65 0.17 -1.84
CA ASP A 286 -21.93 1.60 -1.80
C ASP A 286 -23.01 1.94 -2.82
N MET A 287 -23.98 2.75 -2.44
CA MET A 287 -25.06 3.22 -3.30
C MET A 287 -25.20 4.72 -3.17
N THR A 288 -25.53 5.36 -4.27
CA THR A 288 -25.76 6.80 -4.31
C THR A 288 -26.96 7.13 -5.19
N TYR A 289 -27.75 8.09 -4.75
CA TYR A 289 -28.84 8.66 -5.53
C TYR A 289 -28.81 10.16 -5.40
N ARG A 290 -28.70 10.85 -6.56
CA ARG A 290 -28.53 12.30 -6.68
C ARG A 290 -27.54 12.81 -5.65
N THR A 291 -26.26 12.50 -5.77
CA THR A 291 -25.26 12.96 -4.80
C THR A 291 -24.63 14.28 -5.23
N ASP A 292 -24.41 15.17 -4.27
CA ASP A 292 -23.78 16.46 -4.51
C ASP A 292 -22.27 16.33 -4.32
N PHE A 293 -21.59 15.89 -5.37
CA PHE A 293 -20.13 15.85 -5.38
C PHE A 293 -19.49 17.23 -5.52
N ALA A 294 -20.27 18.30 -5.76
CA ALA A 294 -19.76 19.65 -5.95
C ALA A 294 -19.22 20.27 -4.65
N GLN A 295 -19.50 19.67 -3.48
CA GLN A 295 -18.96 20.13 -2.20
C GLN A 295 -17.55 19.62 -1.89
N VAL A 296 -17.05 18.63 -2.62
CA VAL A 296 -15.82 17.91 -2.22
C VAL A 296 -14.54 18.46 -2.86
N GLU A 297 -14.63 19.35 -3.85
CA GLU A 297 -13.43 19.99 -4.42
C GLU A 297 -13.61 21.49 -4.66
N VAL A 298 -12.68 22.25 -4.09
CA VAL A 298 -12.24 23.53 -4.61
C VAL A 298 -11.00 23.21 -5.44
N ASP A 299 -11.09 23.30 -6.77
CA ASP A 299 -9.92 23.15 -7.63
C ASP A 299 -8.97 24.32 -7.39
N THR A 300 -7.77 24.04 -6.89
CA THR A 300 -6.63 24.93 -7.12
C THR A 300 -6.39 24.92 -8.63
N GLN A 301 -6.61 26.08 -9.29
CA GLN A 301 -6.19 26.24 -10.69
C GLN A 301 -4.71 25.90 -10.81
N GLN A 302 -4.41 24.74 -11.36
CA GLN A 302 -3.05 24.40 -11.73
C GLN A 302 -2.80 24.91 -13.14
N ILE A 303 -1.87 25.87 -13.24
CA ILE A 303 -1.37 26.30 -14.53
C ILE A 303 -0.56 25.14 -15.10
N ASN A 304 -1.12 24.44 -16.10
CA ASN A 304 -0.39 23.39 -16.78
C ASN A 304 0.71 24.02 -17.64
N LEU A 305 1.93 24.02 -17.14
CA LEU A 305 3.11 24.47 -17.88
C LEU A 305 3.73 23.35 -18.73
N THR A 306 3.16 22.14 -18.68
CA THR A 306 3.63 20.97 -19.42
C THR A 306 2.76 20.71 -20.64
N ARG A 307 3.27 19.87 -21.55
CA ARG A 307 2.53 19.40 -22.72
C ARG A 307 1.64 18.18 -22.44
N PHE A 308 1.60 17.71 -21.20
CA PHE A 308 0.90 16.49 -20.79
C PHE A 308 -0.39 16.82 -20.06
N ASN A 309 -1.37 15.92 -20.11
CA ASN A 309 -2.62 16.11 -19.37
C ASN A 309 -2.35 16.09 -17.85
N LEU A 310 -2.93 17.03 -17.11
CA LEU A 310 -2.83 17.04 -15.65
C LEU A 310 -3.66 15.88 -15.06
N ARG A 311 -3.05 15.14 -14.13
CA ARG A 311 -3.71 14.09 -13.35
C ARG A 311 -4.13 14.66 -12.00
N PHE A 312 -5.43 14.83 -11.78
CA PHE A 312 -5.98 15.28 -10.49
C PHE A 312 -6.37 14.09 -9.61
N PRO A 313 -5.92 14.00 -8.35
CA PRO A 313 -6.31 12.91 -7.47
C PRO A 313 -7.82 12.91 -7.24
N GLU A 314 -8.42 11.73 -7.12
CA GLU A 314 -9.82 11.58 -6.70
C GLU A 314 -9.96 11.97 -5.21
N LYS A 315 -10.96 12.79 -4.86
CA LYS A 315 -11.22 13.18 -3.45
C LYS A 315 -12.61 12.80 -2.96
N ARG A 316 -13.50 12.36 -3.84
CA ARG A 316 -14.89 12.05 -3.48
C ARG A 316 -14.94 10.73 -2.68
N PRO A 317 -15.47 10.72 -1.44
CA PRO A 317 -15.48 9.54 -0.58
C PRO A 317 -16.12 8.28 -1.20
N PHE A 318 -17.10 8.47 -2.09
CA PHE A 318 -17.74 7.37 -2.82
C PHE A 318 -16.74 6.60 -3.70
N PHE A 319 -15.76 7.27 -4.30
CA PHE A 319 -14.81 6.65 -5.22
C PHE A 319 -13.50 6.20 -4.55
N LEU A 320 -13.16 6.75 -3.38
CA LEU A 320 -11.88 6.51 -2.70
C LEU A 320 -11.72 5.08 -2.16
N GLU A 321 -12.72 4.56 -1.45
CA GLU A 321 -12.61 3.25 -0.77
C GLU A 321 -12.40 2.13 -1.81
N ASN A 322 -11.39 1.28 -1.65
CA ASN A 322 -11.01 0.23 -2.62
C ASN A 322 -10.76 0.73 -4.06
N SER A 323 -10.45 2.02 -4.27
CA SER A 323 -10.14 2.56 -5.61
C SER A 323 -8.99 1.81 -6.31
N GLY A 324 -7.96 1.43 -5.55
CA GLY A 324 -6.81 0.65 -6.02
C GLY A 324 -7.18 -0.69 -6.64
N LEU A 325 -8.35 -1.25 -6.36
CA LEU A 325 -8.83 -2.49 -6.97
C LEU A 325 -9.00 -2.38 -8.48
N PHE A 326 -9.44 -1.21 -8.96
CA PHE A 326 -9.68 -0.96 -10.38
C PHE A 326 -8.44 -0.44 -11.12
N THR A 327 -7.34 -0.18 -10.40
CA THR A 327 -6.10 0.31 -11.00
C THR A 327 -5.46 -0.79 -11.84
N VAL A 328 -5.43 -0.56 -13.15
CA VAL A 328 -4.73 -1.39 -14.12
C VAL A 328 -4.06 -0.45 -15.12
N GLY A 329 -2.78 -0.66 -15.37
CA GLY A 329 -2.00 0.19 -16.24
C GLY A 329 -0.57 0.38 -15.73
N LYS A 330 -0.02 1.56 -15.95
CA LYS A 330 1.37 1.91 -15.67
C LYS A 330 1.44 3.20 -14.85
N GLY A 331 1.10 3.09 -13.55
CA GLY A 331 1.26 4.17 -12.57
C GLY A 331 0.65 5.49 -13.04
N THR A 332 1.45 6.55 -13.04
CA THR A 332 1.00 7.90 -13.43
C THR A 332 0.69 8.05 -14.92
N ASP A 333 1.27 7.22 -15.78
CA ASP A 333 1.32 7.45 -17.23
C ASP A 333 0.09 6.92 -17.96
N LEU A 334 -0.51 5.83 -17.45
CA LEU A 334 -1.63 5.15 -18.08
C LEU A 334 -2.44 4.41 -17.02
N ASP A 335 -3.73 4.71 -16.93
CA ASP A 335 -4.70 3.92 -16.18
C ASP A 335 -5.91 3.60 -17.06
N LEU A 336 -6.37 2.34 -17.04
CA LEU A 336 -7.52 1.92 -17.82
C LEU A 336 -8.85 2.43 -17.27
N PHE A 337 -8.88 2.77 -15.98
CA PHE A 337 -10.04 3.30 -15.28
C PHE A 337 -9.61 4.37 -14.28
N PHE A 338 -10.23 5.54 -14.39
CA PHE A 338 -9.94 6.70 -13.58
C PHE A 338 -11.24 7.39 -13.20
N THR A 339 -11.69 7.21 -11.96
CA THR A 339 -13.01 7.63 -11.48
C THR A 339 -13.27 9.12 -11.63
N ARG A 340 -12.22 9.95 -11.67
CA ARG A 340 -12.31 11.39 -11.93
C ARG A 340 -12.99 11.71 -13.25
N ARG A 341 -12.92 10.82 -14.26
CA ARG A 341 -13.65 10.97 -15.54
C ARG A 341 -15.17 10.86 -15.39
N ILE A 342 -15.68 10.35 -14.26
CA ILE A 342 -17.11 10.20 -14.01
C ILE A 342 -17.65 11.47 -13.34
N GLY A 343 -18.65 12.08 -13.97
CA GLY A 343 -19.27 13.31 -13.47
C GLY A 343 -18.52 14.59 -13.87
N LEU A 344 -17.65 14.52 -14.87
CA LEU A 344 -17.03 15.66 -15.54
C LEU A 344 -17.27 15.56 -17.06
N ASP A 345 -17.41 16.70 -17.73
CA ASP A 345 -17.34 16.77 -19.19
C ASP A 345 -15.89 16.93 -19.69
N ASP A 346 -15.71 17.04 -21.01
CA ASP A 346 -14.38 17.13 -21.63
C ASP A 346 -13.68 18.46 -21.30
N GLU A 347 -14.44 19.49 -20.96
CA GLU A 347 -13.97 20.79 -20.48
C GLU A 347 -13.68 20.81 -18.96
N GLY A 348 -14.01 19.73 -18.24
CA GLY A 348 -13.84 19.60 -16.80
C GLY A 348 -14.95 20.24 -15.96
N ASN A 349 -16.08 20.60 -16.55
CA ASN A 349 -17.24 21.06 -15.81
C ASN A 349 -17.96 19.87 -15.17
N LEU A 350 -18.59 20.13 -14.02
CA LEU A 350 -19.34 19.12 -13.28
C LEU A 350 -20.60 18.69 -14.03
N VAL A 351 -20.75 17.37 -14.20
CA VAL A 351 -21.95 16.72 -14.73
C VAL A 351 -22.62 15.98 -13.56
N PRO A 352 -23.84 16.38 -13.14
CA PRO A 352 -24.53 15.75 -12.02
C PRO A 352 -24.72 14.25 -12.20
N ILE A 353 -24.64 13.51 -11.09
CA ILE A 353 -24.84 12.06 -11.06
C ILE A 353 -26.26 11.76 -10.58
N LYS A 354 -27.07 11.11 -11.42
CA LYS A 354 -28.43 10.65 -11.07
C LYS A 354 -28.39 9.62 -9.96
N GLY A 355 -27.41 8.74 -10.03
CA GLY A 355 -27.18 7.70 -9.04
C GLY A 355 -26.23 6.63 -9.57
N GLY A 356 -25.96 5.67 -8.71
CA GLY A 356 -25.14 4.53 -9.04
C GLY A 356 -24.86 3.65 -7.85
N ALA A 357 -24.14 2.58 -8.12
CA ALA A 357 -23.77 1.60 -7.13
C ALA A 357 -22.37 1.08 -7.40
N ARG A 358 -21.68 0.72 -6.33
CA ARG A 358 -20.37 0.09 -6.35
C ARG A 358 -20.33 -1.06 -5.37
N LEU A 359 -20.00 -2.24 -5.88
CA LEU A 359 -19.72 -3.43 -5.07
C LEU A 359 -18.22 -3.71 -5.14
N SER A 360 -17.52 -3.70 -4.02
CA SER A 360 -16.07 -3.94 -4.01
C SER A 360 -15.62 -4.74 -2.80
N GLY A 361 -14.63 -5.60 -3.00
CA GLY A 361 -14.03 -6.38 -1.93
C GLY A 361 -13.58 -7.77 -2.39
N LYS A 362 -13.53 -8.72 -1.46
CA LYS A 362 -13.07 -10.10 -1.68
C LYS A 362 -14.20 -11.09 -1.45
N THR A 363 -14.36 -12.04 -2.38
CA THR A 363 -15.34 -13.14 -2.27
C THR A 363 -14.79 -14.38 -2.97
N SER A 364 -14.95 -15.56 -2.35
CA SER A 364 -14.52 -16.86 -2.91
C SER A 364 -13.07 -16.89 -3.44
N GLY A 365 -12.16 -16.15 -2.79
CA GLY A 365 -10.74 -16.05 -3.19
C GLY A 365 -10.46 -15.11 -4.36
N PHE A 366 -11.46 -14.39 -4.86
CA PHE A 366 -11.32 -13.33 -5.87
C PHE A 366 -11.48 -11.96 -5.23
N ASN A 367 -10.67 -11.00 -5.66
CA ASN A 367 -10.94 -9.60 -5.47
C ASN A 367 -11.89 -9.17 -6.60
N VAL A 368 -13.05 -8.62 -6.25
CA VAL A 368 -14.12 -8.27 -7.19
C VAL A 368 -14.51 -6.81 -7.03
N GLY A 369 -14.62 -6.11 -8.15
CA GLY A 369 -15.04 -4.72 -8.22
C GLY A 369 -16.11 -4.58 -9.29
N MET A 370 -17.25 -4.00 -8.95
CA MET A 370 -18.31 -3.65 -9.88
C MET A 370 -18.73 -2.22 -9.59
N LEU A 371 -18.84 -1.41 -10.63
CA LEU A 371 -19.32 -0.04 -10.53
C LEU A 371 -20.28 0.21 -11.69
N ASN A 372 -21.44 0.79 -11.40
CA ASN A 372 -22.34 1.33 -12.40
C ASN A 372 -22.78 2.73 -11.97
N MET A 373 -22.59 3.72 -12.83
CA MET A 373 -22.89 5.13 -12.54
C MET A 373 -23.64 5.75 -13.71
N GLN A 374 -24.67 6.54 -13.41
CA GLN A 374 -25.46 7.25 -14.40
C GLN A 374 -25.41 8.76 -14.15
N THR A 375 -25.03 9.52 -15.18
CA THR A 375 -25.07 11.00 -15.12
C THR A 375 -26.35 11.57 -15.74
N GLU A 376 -26.60 12.85 -15.43
CA GLU A 376 -27.63 13.66 -16.08
C GLU A 376 -27.21 14.16 -17.45
N ASP A 377 -28.19 14.59 -18.23
CA ASP A 377 -27.97 15.35 -19.45
C ASP A 377 -27.71 16.81 -19.04
N VAL A 378 -26.70 17.46 -19.61
CA VAL A 378 -26.35 18.86 -19.26
C VAL A 378 -26.32 19.70 -20.53
N GLY A 379 -27.29 20.62 -20.66
CA GLY A 379 -27.45 21.42 -21.86
C GLY A 379 -27.69 20.55 -23.10
N SER A 380 -26.76 20.58 -24.04
CA SER A 380 -26.77 19.73 -25.25
C SER A 380 -25.94 18.45 -25.11
N GLN A 381 -25.22 18.25 -24.01
CA GLN A 381 -24.42 17.05 -23.79
C GLN A 381 -25.29 15.93 -23.22
N PRO A 382 -25.31 14.73 -23.87
CA PRO A 382 -26.01 13.58 -23.32
C PRO A 382 -25.34 13.09 -22.03
N GLY A 383 -26.15 12.61 -21.09
CA GLY A 383 -25.64 11.89 -19.93
C GLY A 383 -24.96 10.59 -20.34
N ASN A 384 -24.21 9.98 -19.44
CA ASN A 384 -23.45 8.76 -19.70
C ASN A 384 -23.74 7.69 -18.65
N ASN A 385 -23.80 6.44 -19.10
CA ASN A 385 -23.70 5.28 -18.24
C ASN A 385 -22.25 4.77 -18.24
N PHE A 386 -21.68 4.67 -17.05
CA PHE A 386 -20.35 4.13 -16.82
C PHE A 386 -20.49 2.77 -16.15
N THR A 387 -19.79 1.77 -16.67
CA THR A 387 -19.67 0.47 -16.02
C THR A 387 -18.19 0.10 -15.92
N ALA A 388 -17.76 -0.32 -14.73
CA ALA A 388 -16.44 -0.93 -14.53
C ALA A 388 -16.60 -2.26 -13.82
N LEU A 389 -16.02 -3.32 -14.38
CA LEU A 389 -16.01 -4.67 -13.82
C LEU A 389 -14.56 -5.12 -13.67
N ARG A 390 -14.20 -5.60 -12.49
CA ARG A 390 -12.86 -6.07 -12.13
C ARG A 390 -12.99 -7.41 -11.43
N ALA A 391 -12.17 -8.36 -11.86
CA ALA A 391 -11.92 -9.58 -11.10
C ALA A 391 -10.43 -9.90 -11.13
N SER A 392 -9.82 -10.03 -9.97
CA SER A 392 -8.45 -10.57 -9.83
C SER A 392 -8.41 -11.67 -8.80
N ARG A 393 -7.35 -12.47 -8.89
CA ARG A 393 -7.07 -13.53 -7.95
C ARG A 393 -5.59 -13.55 -7.64
N GLU A 394 -5.33 -13.54 -6.34
CA GLU A 394 -4.03 -13.83 -5.79
C GLU A 394 -3.73 -15.33 -5.87
N LEU A 395 -2.53 -15.66 -6.31
CA LEU A 395 -2.00 -17.00 -6.47
C LEU A 395 -0.75 -17.18 -5.58
N PRO A 396 -0.35 -18.44 -5.30
CA PRO A 396 0.90 -18.70 -4.59
C PRO A 396 2.12 -18.08 -5.29
N SER A 397 3.23 -17.98 -4.55
CA SER A 397 4.51 -17.50 -5.07
C SER A 397 4.47 -16.06 -5.60
N ARG A 398 3.88 -15.13 -4.84
CA ARG A 398 3.82 -13.69 -5.18
C ARG A 398 3.27 -13.43 -6.58
N SER A 399 2.28 -14.22 -6.96
CA SER A 399 1.70 -14.21 -8.29
C SER A 399 0.24 -13.81 -8.21
N GLY A 400 -0.27 -13.20 -9.26
CA GLY A 400 -1.65 -12.78 -9.35
C GLY A 400 -2.04 -12.55 -10.80
N LEU A 401 -3.33 -12.68 -11.09
CA LEU A 401 -3.88 -12.37 -12.42
C LEU A 401 -5.19 -11.63 -12.28
N GLY A 402 -5.46 -10.80 -13.27
CA GLY A 402 -6.61 -9.93 -13.27
C GLY A 402 -7.16 -9.65 -14.65
N ALA A 403 -8.45 -9.34 -14.68
CA ALA A 403 -9.13 -8.75 -15.81
C ALA A 403 -9.93 -7.52 -15.36
N ILE A 404 -10.02 -6.53 -16.24
CA ILE A 404 -10.86 -5.36 -16.09
C ILE A 404 -11.63 -5.09 -17.40
N PHE A 405 -12.89 -4.70 -17.26
CA PHE A 405 -13.72 -4.20 -18.34
C PHE A 405 -14.27 -2.83 -17.94
N VAL A 406 -14.15 -1.86 -18.83
CA VAL A 406 -14.63 -0.50 -18.63
C VAL A 406 -15.48 -0.08 -19.83
N ASN A 407 -16.58 0.60 -19.54
CA ASN A 407 -17.64 0.91 -20.48
C ASN A 407 -18.11 2.33 -20.24
N ARG A 408 -18.12 3.14 -21.29
CA ARG A 408 -18.86 4.39 -21.37
C ARG A 408 -19.90 4.31 -22.48
N THR A 409 -21.14 4.67 -22.21
CA THR A 409 -22.16 4.79 -23.26
C THR A 409 -22.98 6.04 -23.02
N ALA A 410 -23.10 6.89 -24.03
CA ALA A 410 -24.01 8.02 -23.98
C ALA A 410 -25.45 7.51 -23.86
N THR A 411 -26.23 8.23 -23.07
CA THR A 411 -27.61 7.93 -22.71
C THR A 411 -28.45 9.19 -22.85
N GLY A 412 -29.77 9.04 -22.87
CA GLY A 412 -30.68 10.17 -23.05
C GLY A 412 -30.96 10.49 -24.52
N SER A 413 -31.78 11.52 -24.76
CA SER A 413 -32.32 11.83 -26.08
C SER A 413 -31.31 12.42 -27.07
N GLN A 414 -30.16 12.90 -26.57
CA GLN A 414 -29.08 13.48 -27.37
C GLN A 414 -27.98 12.45 -27.69
N ALA A 415 -28.14 11.19 -27.27
CA ALA A 415 -27.14 10.14 -27.47
C ALA A 415 -27.14 9.64 -28.92
N GLY A 416 -26.03 9.84 -29.62
CA GLY A 416 -25.79 9.20 -30.92
C GLY A 416 -25.52 7.69 -30.79
N PRO A 417 -25.83 6.88 -31.83
CA PRO A 417 -25.67 5.42 -31.78
C PRO A 417 -24.21 4.96 -31.62
N ASP A 418 -23.27 5.80 -32.07
CA ASP A 418 -21.84 5.53 -32.05
C ASP A 418 -21.10 6.27 -30.90
N ASN A 419 -21.85 6.78 -29.92
CA ASN A 419 -21.26 7.50 -28.79
C ASN A 419 -21.02 6.56 -27.60
N TRP A 420 -19.99 5.74 -27.72
CA TRP A 420 -19.58 4.78 -26.70
C TRP A 420 -18.09 4.44 -26.78
N ASN A 421 -17.53 4.02 -25.65
CA ASN A 421 -16.16 3.52 -25.55
C ASN A 421 -16.14 2.25 -24.69
N ARG A 422 -15.26 1.32 -25.06
CA ARG A 422 -15.04 0.06 -24.34
C ARG A 422 -13.55 -0.18 -24.17
N THR A 423 -13.15 -0.56 -22.97
CA THR A 423 -11.78 -0.97 -22.65
C THR A 423 -11.82 -2.35 -22.02
N LEU A 424 -11.00 -3.26 -22.54
CA LEU A 424 -10.75 -4.56 -21.93
C LEU A 424 -9.26 -4.63 -21.59
N GLY A 425 -8.93 -5.02 -20.37
CA GLY A 425 -7.57 -5.19 -19.90
C GLY A 425 -7.37 -6.51 -19.16
N LEU A 426 -6.16 -7.05 -19.28
CA LEU A 426 -5.65 -8.15 -18.48
C LEU A 426 -4.35 -7.69 -17.83
N ASP A 427 -4.16 -8.04 -16.57
CA ASP A 427 -2.97 -7.74 -15.78
C ASP A 427 -2.48 -8.98 -15.05
N GLY A 428 -1.20 -9.01 -14.73
CA GLY A 428 -0.65 -10.12 -13.97
C GLY A 428 0.73 -9.86 -13.42
N ARG A 429 1.04 -10.64 -12.40
CA ARG A 429 2.34 -10.70 -11.74
C ARG A 429 2.69 -12.16 -11.51
N VAL A 430 3.96 -12.51 -11.71
CA VAL A 430 4.50 -13.83 -11.41
C VAL A 430 5.79 -13.67 -10.64
N GLY A 431 5.83 -14.22 -9.42
CA GLY A 431 7.07 -14.36 -8.65
C GLY A 431 7.84 -15.60 -9.08
N VAL A 432 9.10 -15.43 -9.46
CA VAL A 432 10.02 -16.54 -9.79
C VAL A 432 11.06 -16.63 -8.68
N GLY A 433 11.02 -17.73 -7.92
CA GLY A 433 11.84 -17.91 -6.72
C GLY A 433 11.55 -16.86 -5.66
N GLU A 434 12.57 -16.37 -4.96
CA GLU A 434 12.42 -15.30 -3.96
C GLU A 434 12.81 -13.90 -4.46
N ARG A 435 13.52 -13.85 -5.59
CA ARG A 435 14.30 -12.68 -6.03
C ARG A 435 13.75 -12.02 -7.28
N THR A 436 12.98 -12.74 -8.09
CA THR A 436 12.49 -12.23 -9.37
C THR A 436 10.98 -12.04 -9.34
N THR A 437 10.53 -10.95 -9.93
CA THR A 437 9.13 -10.68 -10.25
C THR A 437 9.04 -10.30 -11.72
N LEU A 438 8.10 -10.93 -12.44
CA LEU A 438 7.65 -10.48 -13.75
C LEU A 438 6.26 -9.90 -13.59
N SER A 439 5.98 -8.74 -14.16
CA SER A 439 4.64 -8.14 -14.13
C SER A 439 4.29 -7.50 -15.46
N GLY A 440 3.02 -7.19 -15.67
CA GLY A 440 2.61 -6.51 -16.88
C GLY A 440 1.10 -6.45 -17.05
N PHE A 441 0.70 -5.75 -18.11
CA PHE A 441 -0.69 -5.70 -18.54
C PHE A 441 -0.77 -5.67 -20.07
N ALA A 442 -1.93 -6.03 -20.59
CA ALA A 442 -2.31 -5.83 -21.98
C ALA A 442 -3.76 -5.37 -22.04
N ALA A 443 -4.03 -4.37 -22.85
CA ALA A 443 -5.33 -3.75 -22.97
C ALA A 443 -5.67 -3.40 -24.41
N ARG A 444 -6.96 -3.37 -24.70
CA ARG A 444 -7.53 -2.92 -25.97
C ARG A 444 -8.69 -1.98 -25.70
N THR A 445 -8.74 -0.91 -26.47
CA THR A 445 -9.88 0.01 -26.52
C THR A 445 -10.66 -0.21 -27.82
N GLN A 446 -11.93 0.15 -27.78
CA GLN A 446 -12.79 0.21 -28.94
C GLN A 446 -13.61 1.49 -28.85
N THR A 447 -13.35 2.40 -29.79
CA THR A 447 -14.06 3.66 -29.95
C THR A 447 -14.54 3.74 -31.40
N PRO A 448 -15.84 3.97 -31.66
CA PRO A 448 -16.33 4.21 -33.01
C PRO A 448 -15.58 5.37 -33.69
N GLY A 449 -15.27 5.21 -34.97
CA GLY A 449 -14.51 6.19 -35.76
C GLY A 449 -12.98 6.05 -35.68
N LEU A 450 -12.43 5.29 -34.73
CA LEU A 450 -10.99 4.99 -34.68
C LEU A 450 -10.66 3.66 -35.39
N SER A 451 -9.56 3.62 -36.14
CA SER A 451 -9.20 2.46 -36.98
C SER A 451 -7.73 2.02 -36.87
N GLY A 452 -6.87 2.82 -36.23
CA GLY A 452 -5.47 2.51 -35.99
C GLY A 452 -5.24 1.52 -34.85
N ARG A 453 -4.04 1.54 -34.29
CA ARG A 453 -3.65 0.65 -33.17
C ARG A 453 -4.32 1.12 -31.87
N GLN A 454 -5.36 0.40 -31.46
CA GLN A 454 -6.13 0.65 -30.23
C GLN A 454 -5.71 -0.30 -29.09
N TYR A 455 -4.42 -0.57 -28.92
CA TYR A 455 -3.92 -1.43 -27.84
C TYR A 455 -2.80 -0.76 -27.03
N ALA A 456 -2.64 -1.20 -25.80
CA ALA A 456 -1.49 -0.90 -24.97
C ALA A 456 -1.04 -2.16 -24.25
N TYR A 457 0.26 -2.37 -24.10
CA TYR A 457 0.79 -3.42 -23.24
C TYR A 457 2.11 -3.01 -22.63
N ASN A 458 2.44 -3.66 -21.52
CA ASN A 458 3.70 -3.48 -20.82
C ASN A 458 4.11 -4.81 -20.17
N VAL A 459 5.42 -5.05 -20.15
CA VAL A 459 6.08 -6.09 -19.37
C VAL A 459 7.21 -5.45 -18.59
N ASP A 460 7.27 -5.78 -17.31
CA ASP A 460 8.27 -5.37 -16.35
C ASP A 460 8.90 -6.61 -15.69
N SER A 461 10.19 -6.52 -15.42
CA SER A 461 10.97 -7.55 -14.75
C SER A 461 11.87 -6.90 -13.72
N GLU A 462 11.72 -7.31 -12.46
CA GLU A 462 12.58 -6.89 -11.36
C GLU A 462 13.28 -8.12 -10.76
N TYR A 463 14.61 -8.07 -10.66
CA TYR A 463 15.43 -8.97 -9.86
C TYR A 463 16.01 -8.20 -8.68
N ASP A 464 15.90 -8.73 -7.47
CA ASP A 464 16.54 -8.21 -6.26
C ASP A 464 17.04 -9.35 -5.38
N ASP A 465 18.34 -9.38 -5.09
CA ASP A 465 18.95 -10.29 -4.12
C ASP A 465 19.53 -9.62 -2.87
N GLY A 466 19.20 -8.34 -2.68
CA GLY A 466 19.69 -7.50 -1.60
C GLY A 466 21.04 -6.85 -1.85
N LYS A 467 21.78 -7.29 -2.88
CA LYS A 467 23.01 -6.65 -3.35
C LYS A 467 22.74 -6.06 -4.72
N THR A 468 22.37 -6.87 -5.68
CA THR A 468 22.11 -6.45 -7.04
C THR A 468 20.61 -6.28 -7.24
N ARG A 469 20.21 -5.14 -7.81
CA ARG A 469 18.88 -4.96 -8.40
C ARG A 469 18.98 -4.74 -9.90
N LEU A 470 18.17 -5.46 -10.65
CA LEU A 470 18.06 -5.33 -12.11
C LEU A 470 16.60 -5.12 -12.46
N GLY A 471 16.31 -3.99 -13.11
CA GLY A 471 14.99 -3.68 -13.64
C GLY A 471 15.02 -3.65 -15.16
N PHE A 472 14.04 -4.26 -15.80
CA PHE A 472 13.82 -4.16 -17.24
C PHE A 472 12.35 -3.94 -17.53
N GLU A 473 12.06 -2.94 -18.38
CA GLU A 473 10.71 -2.65 -18.82
C GLU A 473 10.66 -2.53 -20.34
N TYR A 474 9.60 -3.11 -20.92
CA TYR A 474 9.22 -2.91 -22.30
C TYR A 474 7.72 -2.64 -22.40
N GLY A 475 7.34 -1.55 -23.08
CA GLY A 475 5.94 -1.21 -23.29
C GLY A 475 5.66 -0.62 -24.65
N GLN A 476 4.42 -0.74 -25.10
CA GLN A 476 3.95 -0.14 -26.34
C GLN A 476 2.49 0.31 -26.19
N THR A 477 2.20 1.54 -26.63
CA THR A 477 0.86 2.12 -26.68
C THR A 477 0.59 2.58 -28.10
N GLY A 478 -0.49 2.10 -28.71
CA GLY A 478 -0.88 2.48 -30.07
C GLY A 478 -1.42 3.91 -30.17
N GLU A 479 -1.34 4.51 -31.35
CA GLU A 479 -1.74 5.90 -31.61
C GLU A 479 -3.23 6.19 -31.34
N ASP A 480 -4.09 5.19 -31.52
CA ASP A 480 -5.54 5.31 -31.34
C ASP A 480 -6.02 4.68 -30.03
N PHE A 481 -5.10 4.22 -29.17
CA PHE A 481 -5.47 3.67 -27.87
C PHE A 481 -6.08 4.78 -26.99
N ASN A 482 -7.38 4.67 -26.72
CA ASN A 482 -8.16 5.72 -26.06
C ASN A 482 -9.07 5.17 -24.95
N PRO A 483 -8.57 5.02 -23.71
CA PRO A 483 -9.42 4.67 -22.57
C PRO A 483 -10.15 5.93 -22.09
N GLU A 484 -11.35 6.23 -22.61
CA GLU A 484 -12.06 7.50 -22.32
C GLU A 484 -12.39 7.70 -20.83
N VAL A 485 -12.69 6.60 -20.11
CA VAL A 485 -12.93 6.62 -18.66
C VAL A 485 -11.63 6.42 -17.87
N GLY A 486 -10.49 6.33 -18.55
CA GLY A 486 -9.16 6.15 -17.96
C GLY A 486 -8.33 7.42 -17.99
N PHE A 487 -7.03 7.23 -17.86
CA PHE A 487 -6.02 8.26 -18.00
C PHE A 487 -4.92 7.79 -18.94
N LEU A 488 -4.49 8.66 -19.85
CA LEU A 488 -3.35 8.43 -20.73
C LEU A 488 -2.57 9.73 -20.83
N GLU A 489 -1.35 9.75 -20.31
CA GLU A 489 -0.48 10.92 -20.30
C GLU A 489 0.02 11.25 -21.70
N ARG A 490 0.47 10.23 -22.43
CA ARG A 490 1.12 10.34 -23.74
C ARG A 490 0.27 9.71 -24.83
N THR A 491 -0.12 10.52 -25.81
CA THR A 491 -0.84 10.08 -27.02
C THR A 491 0.08 10.00 -28.23
N GLY A 492 -0.42 9.58 -29.39
CA GLY A 492 0.33 9.60 -30.66
C GLY A 492 1.18 8.37 -30.95
N GLY A 493 1.09 7.33 -30.13
CA GLY A 493 1.68 6.02 -30.40
C GLY A 493 3.18 5.96 -30.12
N TYR A 494 3.57 5.20 -29.09
CA TYR A 494 4.97 5.11 -28.68
C TYR A 494 5.35 3.72 -28.16
N ARG A 495 6.65 3.46 -28.15
CA ARG A 495 7.29 2.33 -27.50
C ARG A 495 8.26 2.83 -26.43
N ARG A 496 8.29 2.17 -25.29
CA ARG A 496 9.20 2.48 -24.18
C ARG A 496 10.11 1.30 -23.86
N TRP A 497 11.38 1.60 -23.61
CA TRP A 497 12.35 0.71 -22.99
C TRP A 497 12.88 1.36 -21.72
N MET A 498 13.02 0.59 -20.65
CA MET A 498 13.76 1.00 -19.46
C MET A 498 14.68 -0.12 -19.02
N ALA A 499 15.91 0.21 -18.65
CA ALA A 499 16.80 -0.71 -17.96
C ALA A 499 17.37 0.00 -16.73
N ARG A 500 17.41 -0.69 -15.61
CA ARG A 500 17.99 -0.21 -14.36
C ARG A 500 18.94 -1.26 -13.81
N VAL A 501 20.07 -0.81 -13.29
CA VAL A 501 20.96 -1.60 -12.44
C VAL A 501 21.31 -0.80 -11.21
N SER A 502 21.26 -1.42 -10.04
CA SER A 502 21.83 -0.87 -8.82
C SER A 502 22.56 -1.95 -8.03
N GLU A 503 23.62 -1.55 -7.34
CA GLU A 503 24.42 -2.46 -6.51
C GLU A 503 24.52 -1.89 -5.11
N THR A 504 24.23 -2.69 -4.09
CA THR A 504 24.35 -2.30 -2.69
C THR A 504 25.60 -2.91 -2.08
N MET A 505 26.58 -2.06 -1.82
CA MET A 505 27.90 -2.46 -1.32
C MET A 505 28.00 -2.23 0.18
N ARG A 506 28.13 -3.32 0.94
CA ARG A 506 28.27 -3.30 2.41
C ARG A 506 29.57 -3.97 2.80
N GLN A 507 30.64 -3.18 2.99
CA GLN A 507 31.96 -3.71 3.34
C GLN A 507 32.39 -3.22 4.72
N GLU A 508 32.97 -4.08 5.55
CA GLU A 508 33.45 -3.65 6.88
C GLU A 508 34.48 -2.52 6.81
N ARG A 509 35.28 -2.46 5.73
CA ARG A 509 36.27 -1.40 5.55
C ARG A 509 35.65 -0.01 5.41
N ILE A 510 34.45 0.11 4.82
CA ILE A 510 33.77 1.41 4.67
C ILE A 510 33.05 1.84 5.96
N ARG A 511 32.65 0.87 6.80
CA ARG A 511 32.11 1.16 8.15
C ARG A 511 33.12 1.91 9.02
N LYS A 512 34.43 1.62 8.86
CA LYS A 512 35.50 2.36 9.54
C LYS A 512 35.57 3.84 9.16
N TRP A 513 35.01 4.22 8.01
CA TRP A 513 34.95 5.59 7.51
C TRP A 513 33.58 6.25 7.77
N GLY A 514 32.71 5.60 8.55
CA GLY A 514 31.38 6.12 8.90
C GLY A 514 30.26 5.77 7.91
N PHE A 515 30.56 5.12 6.78
CA PHE A 515 29.55 4.71 5.79
C PHE A 515 29.00 3.33 6.08
N ARG A 516 27.67 3.18 6.05
CA ARG A 516 27.02 1.87 6.25
C ARG A 516 26.94 1.07 4.96
N GLU A 517 26.63 1.75 3.85
CA GLU A 517 26.53 1.16 2.53
C GLU A 517 26.85 2.18 1.44
N PHE A 518 26.99 1.71 0.21
CA PHE A 518 26.99 2.53 -1.01
C PHE A 518 26.02 1.89 -2.00
N ASN A 519 25.22 2.71 -2.69
CA ASN A 519 24.22 2.26 -3.64
C ASN A 519 24.36 3.00 -4.98
N PRO A 520 25.41 2.70 -5.77
CA PRO A 520 25.50 3.19 -7.13
C PRO A 520 24.38 2.59 -7.98
N HIS A 521 23.74 3.43 -8.78
CA HIS A 521 22.68 3.02 -9.68
C HIS A 521 22.72 3.77 -11.01
N VAL A 522 22.27 3.08 -12.06
CA VAL A 522 22.14 3.61 -13.42
C VAL A 522 20.77 3.21 -13.96
N THR A 523 20.03 4.18 -14.49
CA THR A 523 18.77 3.94 -15.20
C THR A 523 18.87 4.54 -16.60
N TYR A 524 18.48 3.78 -17.61
CA TYR A 524 18.33 4.25 -18.99
C TYR A 524 16.88 4.09 -19.42
N THR A 525 16.25 5.18 -19.86
CA THR A 525 14.89 5.18 -20.42
C THR A 525 14.93 5.66 -21.86
N ARG A 526 14.18 5.02 -22.75
CA ARG A 526 14.06 5.39 -24.17
C ARG A 526 12.62 5.30 -24.66
N TYR A 527 12.20 6.30 -25.42
CA TYR A 527 10.93 6.36 -26.14
C TYR A 527 11.17 6.40 -27.64
N ASP A 528 10.47 5.57 -28.40
CA ASP A 528 10.45 5.59 -29.86
C ASP A 528 9.02 5.84 -30.36
N TYR A 529 8.86 6.59 -31.46
CA TYR A 529 7.58 6.70 -32.15
C TYR A 529 7.21 5.39 -32.83
N LEU A 530 5.91 5.07 -32.88
CA LEU A 530 5.43 3.86 -33.56
C LEU A 530 5.15 4.02 -35.06
N ASP A 531 5.19 5.24 -35.57
CA ASP A 531 4.99 5.57 -36.98
C ASP A 531 6.27 5.47 -37.83
N GLY A 532 7.39 5.07 -37.20
CA GLY A 532 8.69 4.99 -37.85
C GLY A 532 9.53 6.26 -37.77
N GLY A 533 9.07 7.30 -37.04
CA GLY A 533 9.81 8.52 -36.78
C GLY A 533 11.10 8.34 -35.95
N GLY A 534 11.37 7.14 -35.45
CA GLY A 534 12.60 6.80 -34.72
C GLY A 534 12.53 7.24 -33.25
N LEU A 535 13.64 7.74 -32.73
CA LEU A 535 13.77 8.15 -31.33
C LEU A 535 12.88 9.37 -31.04
N HIS A 536 12.00 9.25 -30.06
CA HIS A 536 11.27 10.39 -29.51
C HIS A 536 12.08 11.08 -28.40
N ASP A 537 12.56 10.32 -27.41
CA ASP A 537 13.29 10.85 -26.25
C ASP A 537 14.13 9.74 -25.59
N ALA A 538 15.26 10.08 -24.95
CA ALA A 538 16.05 9.15 -24.16
C ALA A 538 16.78 9.87 -23.01
N GLU A 539 16.81 9.20 -21.86
CA GLU A 539 17.42 9.69 -20.64
C GLU A 539 18.36 8.63 -20.05
N LEU A 540 19.57 9.04 -19.67
CA LEU A 540 20.49 8.25 -18.87
C LEU A 540 20.71 8.97 -17.54
N HIS A 541 20.31 8.31 -16.46
CA HIS A 541 20.49 8.78 -15.09
C HIS A 541 21.51 7.87 -14.39
N ALA A 542 22.52 8.46 -13.75
CA ALA A 542 23.53 7.73 -12.99
C ALA A 542 23.84 8.50 -11.70
N ASP A 543 23.68 7.85 -10.55
CA ASP A 543 23.85 8.46 -9.23
C ASP A 543 24.25 7.41 -8.18
N ASN A 544 24.54 7.83 -6.95
CA ASN A 544 24.95 6.97 -5.84
C ASN A 544 24.44 7.51 -4.49
N HIS A 545 23.78 6.64 -3.71
CA HIS A 545 23.40 6.94 -2.31
C HIS A 545 24.39 6.28 -1.33
N TRP A 546 24.48 6.78 -0.09
CA TRP A 546 25.44 6.28 0.93
C TRP A 546 24.92 6.35 2.37
#